data_AF-G6EKK1-F1
#
_entry.id   AF-G6EKK1-F1
#
_cell.length_a   1.000
_cell.length_b   1.000
_cell.length_c   1.000
_cell.angle_alpha   90.00
_cell.angle_beta   90.00
_cell.angle_gamma   90.00
#
_symmetry.space_group_name_H-M   'P 1'
#
loop_
_entity.id
_entity.type
_entity.pdbx_description
1 polymer ?
#
loop_
_entity_poly.entity_id
_entity_poly.type
_entity_poly.pdbx_seq_one_letter_code
_entity_poly.pdbx_strand_id
1 'polypeptide(L)'
;MQLWALSHGDIHHPEAAMMIALGVLALSPAGAVLSLDAYLKRGSGRVSFQQQLTSSSREAKWPILVVQWLFGLMYLSASYSKLSIGGLDWPNGFTLQYYLAMDGLRWNSLLGVWLSQYHELCVIGQWAVLIFQSTFFLSLIFPKLKWLYVPIGMVMHIGIYLMLKAPFWQWTALYLVFIPWSAALIYLKWMPARPTIDPELGEASAG
;
A
#
# COMPACT_ATOMS: atom_id res chain seq x y z
N MET A 1 -5.54 43.91 5.94
CA MET A 1 -4.53 42.91 6.32
C MET A 1 -5.02 41.56 5.79
N GLN A 2 -4.34 40.97 4.81
CA GLN A 2 -4.82 39.80 4.10
C GLN A 2 -4.52 38.52 4.92
N LEU A 3 -5.55 37.89 5.47
CA LEU A 3 -5.46 36.73 6.36
C LEU A 3 -4.75 35.51 5.73
N TRP A 4 -4.70 35.42 4.40
CA TRP A 4 -3.99 34.36 3.69
C TRP A 4 -2.46 34.45 3.82
N ALA A 5 -1.89 35.63 4.09
CA ALA A 5 -0.45 35.81 4.24
C ALA A 5 0.11 35.29 5.59
N LEU A 6 -0.77 35.06 6.57
CA LEU A 6 -0.45 34.43 7.87
C LEU A 6 -0.86 32.95 7.92
N SER A 7 -1.65 32.49 6.94
CA SER A 7 -1.95 31.08 6.75
C SER A 7 -0.74 30.41 6.12
N HIS A 8 0.19 29.95 6.97
CA HIS A 8 1.14 28.91 6.56
C HIS A 8 0.29 27.67 6.37
N GLY A 9 -0.14 27.48 5.11
CA GLY A 9 -1.11 26.49 4.70
C GLY A 9 -0.82 25.14 5.34
N ASP A 10 -1.87 24.51 5.84
CA ASP A 10 -1.86 23.16 6.37
C ASP A 10 -1.38 22.23 5.24
N ILE A 11 -0.07 22.00 5.17
CA ILE A 11 0.50 21.22 4.07
C ILE A 11 0.28 19.75 4.39
N HIS A 12 -0.93 19.30 4.11
CA HIS A 12 -1.22 17.88 3.94
C HIS A 12 -0.36 17.42 2.75
N HIS A 13 0.75 16.74 3.04
CA HIS A 13 1.61 16.13 2.03
C HIS A 13 1.39 14.61 1.97
N PRO A 14 0.19 14.11 1.59
CA PRO A 14 0.02 12.67 1.37
C PRO A 14 0.96 12.15 0.27
N GLU A 15 1.50 13.04 -0.58
CA GLU A 15 2.44 12.71 -1.66
C GLU A 15 3.85 12.42 -1.15
N ALA A 16 4.28 12.96 -0.01
CA ALA A 16 5.68 12.84 0.43
C ALA A 16 6.12 11.38 0.58
N ALA A 17 5.26 10.56 1.20
CA ALA A 17 5.48 9.12 1.34
C ALA A 17 5.61 8.42 -0.01
N MET A 18 4.73 8.76 -0.96
CA MET A 18 4.75 8.20 -2.31
C MET A 18 5.98 8.64 -3.09
N MET A 19 6.35 9.93 -3.03
CA MET A 19 7.53 10.45 -3.71
C MET A 19 8.81 9.79 -3.20
N ILE A 20 8.95 9.62 -1.88
CA ILE A 20 10.09 8.90 -1.29
C ILE A 20 10.09 7.44 -1.74
N ALA A 21 8.94 6.76 -1.70
CA ALA A 21 8.83 5.38 -2.12
C ALA A 21 9.20 5.20 -3.60
N LEU A 22 8.67 6.05 -4.49
CA LEU A 22 9.00 6.04 -5.91
C LEU A 22 10.47 6.38 -6.16
N GLY A 23 11.05 7.33 -5.41
CA GLY A 23 12.47 7.65 -5.50
C GLY A 23 13.36 6.46 -5.11
N VAL A 24 13.05 5.79 -3.99
CA VAL A 24 13.77 4.58 -3.54
C VAL A 24 13.63 3.45 -4.55
N LEU A 25 12.43 3.24 -5.11
CA LEU A 25 12.19 2.20 -6.11
C LEU A 25 12.86 2.51 -7.46
N ALA A 26 12.85 3.77 -7.90
CA ALA A 26 13.47 4.20 -9.15
C ALA A 26 15.00 4.05 -9.13
N LEU A 27 15.64 4.25 -7.97
CA LEU A 27 17.07 4.03 -7.79
C LEU A 27 17.46 2.56 -7.63
N SER A 28 16.52 1.64 -7.83
CA SER A 28 16.71 0.22 -7.59
C SER A 28 16.40 -0.68 -8.78
N PRO A 29 17.00 -1.88 -8.86
CA PRO A 29 16.66 -2.85 -9.90
C PRO A 29 15.33 -3.59 -9.63
N ALA A 30 14.49 -3.13 -8.70
CA ALA A 30 13.23 -3.79 -8.33
C ALA A 30 12.25 -3.98 -9.50
N GLY A 31 12.35 -3.15 -10.54
CA GLY A 31 11.55 -3.24 -11.77
C GLY A 31 12.25 -3.92 -12.95
N ALA A 32 13.45 -4.49 -12.79
CA ALA A 32 14.27 -4.98 -13.89
C ALA A 32 13.59 -6.09 -14.73
N VAL A 33 12.70 -6.89 -14.10
CA VAL A 33 11.93 -7.92 -14.81
C VAL A 33 10.85 -7.31 -15.71
N LEU A 34 10.36 -6.11 -15.43
CA LEU A 34 9.32 -5.44 -16.24
C LEU A 34 9.90 -4.35 -17.15
N SER A 35 11.23 -4.25 -17.27
CA SER A 35 11.87 -3.26 -18.12
C SER A 35 11.73 -3.57 -19.61
N LEU A 36 11.84 -2.54 -20.44
CA LEU A 36 11.87 -2.69 -21.90
C LEU A 36 13.04 -3.59 -22.35
N ASP A 37 14.20 -3.50 -21.69
CA ASP A 37 15.35 -4.37 -21.98
C ASP A 37 15.04 -5.85 -21.73
N ALA A 38 14.32 -6.14 -20.64
CA ALA A 38 13.89 -7.50 -20.33
C ALA A 38 12.85 -8.00 -21.35
N TYR A 39 11.95 -7.13 -21.81
CA TYR A 39 10.99 -7.42 -22.87
C TYR A 39 11.69 -7.75 -24.20
N LEU A 40 12.67 -6.96 -24.62
CA LEU A 40 13.46 -7.21 -25.83
C LEU A 40 14.24 -8.53 -25.76
N LYS A 41 14.84 -8.83 -24.61
CA LYS A 41 15.52 -10.12 -24.37
C LYS A 41 14.57 -11.32 -24.44
N ARG A 42 13.30 -11.17 -24.04
CA ARG A 42 12.27 -12.21 -24.23
C ARG A 42 11.93 -12.41 -25.70
N GLY A 43 11.80 -11.32 -26.46
CA GLY A 43 11.55 -11.38 -27.91
C GLY A 43 12.64 -12.14 -28.67
N SER A 44 13.88 -12.11 -28.18
CA SER A 44 15.01 -12.88 -28.73
C SER A 44 15.03 -14.37 -28.36
N GLY A 45 14.08 -14.87 -27.56
CA GLY A 45 14.04 -16.26 -27.09
C GLY A 45 15.11 -16.64 -26.06
N ARG A 46 16.03 -15.72 -25.71
CA ARG A 46 17.18 -15.97 -24.83
C ARG A 46 16.81 -16.28 -23.37
N VAL A 47 15.70 -15.74 -22.87
CA VAL A 47 15.28 -15.92 -21.47
C VAL A 47 13.77 -16.02 -21.37
N SER A 48 13.27 -17.04 -20.66
CA SER A 48 11.84 -17.18 -20.37
C SER A 48 11.37 -16.18 -19.30
N PHE A 49 10.13 -15.70 -19.39
CA PHE A 49 9.53 -14.84 -18.37
C PHE A 49 9.53 -15.48 -16.99
N GLN A 50 9.24 -16.79 -16.92
CA GLN A 50 9.23 -17.54 -15.67
C GLN A 50 10.63 -17.56 -15.01
N GLN A 51 11.68 -17.72 -15.82
CA GLN A 51 13.06 -17.72 -15.36
C GLN A 51 13.49 -16.34 -14.82
N GLN A 52 12.96 -15.24 -15.39
CA GLN A 52 13.18 -13.89 -14.88
C GLN A 52 12.39 -13.64 -13.58
N LEU A 53 11.14 -14.08 -13.50
CA LEU A 53 10.29 -13.95 -12.31
C LEU A 53 10.85 -14.66 -11.08
N THR A 54 11.49 -15.83 -11.28
CA THR A 54 12.13 -16.60 -10.21
C THR A 54 13.55 -16.16 -9.92
N SER A 55 14.15 -15.30 -10.75
CA SER A 55 15.50 -14.79 -10.51
C SER A 55 15.49 -13.85 -9.30
N SER A 56 16.06 -14.31 -8.19
CA SER A 56 16.12 -13.55 -6.94
C SER A 56 17.38 -12.67 -6.94
N SER A 57 17.22 -11.36 -7.15
CA SER A 57 18.30 -10.38 -6.93
C SER A 57 18.17 -9.76 -5.53
N ARG A 58 19.28 -9.75 -4.79
CA ARG A 58 19.33 -9.14 -3.44
C ARG A 58 19.16 -7.62 -3.52
N GLU A 59 19.67 -7.03 -4.60
CA GLU A 59 19.66 -5.61 -4.94
C GLU A 59 18.23 -5.11 -5.22
N ALA A 60 17.34 -5.99 -5.70
CA ALA A 60 15.93 -5.70 -5.89
C ALA A 60 15.09 -5.78 -4.59
N LYS A 61 15.61 -6.45 -3.55
CA LYS A 61 14.85 -6.75 -2.32
C LYS A 61 14.93 -5.64 -1.27
N TRP A 62 16.11 -5.05 -1.06
CA TRP A 62 16.31 -4.00 -0.05
C TRP A 62 15.41 -2.76 -0.22
N PRO A 63 15.15 -2.23 -1.44
CA PRO A 63 14.34 -1.02 -1.62
C PRO A 63 12.88 -1.27 -1.27
N ILE A 64 12.34 -2.44 -1.64
CA ILE A 64 10.99 -2.87 -1.25
C ILE A 64 10.90 -2.96 0.28
N LEU A 65 11.90 -3.53 0.94
CA LEU A 65 11.95 -3.60 2.41
C LEU A 65 12.02 -2.20 3.05
N VAL A 66 12.81 -1.28 2.48
CA VAL A 66 12.87 0.11 2.96
C VAL A 66 11.48 0.76 2.88
N VAL A 67 10.78 0.64 1.75
CA VAL A 67 9.43 1.20 1.61
C VAL A 67 8.45 0.55 2.60
N GLN A 68 8.52 -0.77 2.78
CA GLN A 68 7.71 -1.48 3.78
C GLN A 68 7.95 -0.97 5.21
N TRP A 69 9.22 -0.75 5.59
CA TRP A 69 9.59 -0.21 6.90
C TRP A 69 9.15 1.24 7.08
N LEU A 70 9.35 2.10 6.09
CA LEU A 70 8.85 3.47 6.10
C LEU A 70 7.32 3.46 6.31
N PHE A 71 6.60 2.58 5.62
CA PHE A 71 5.15 2.44 5.78
C PHE A 71 4.75 2.06 7.20
N GLY A 72 5.42 1.08 7.80
CA GLY A 72 5.19 0.70 9.20
C GLY A 72 5.52 1.80 10.20
N LEU A 73 6.63 2.52 9.99
CA LEU A 73 7.04 3.63 10.84
C LEU A 73 6.08 4.82 10.75
N MET A 74 5.49 5.07 9.58
CA MET A 74 4.48 6.12 9.43
C MET A 74 3.20 5.79 10.22
N TYR A 75 2.75 4.54 10.22
CA TYR A 75 1.64 4.13 11.08
C TYR A 75 1.97 4.26 12.56
N LEU A 76 3.17 3.82 12.96
CA LEU A 76 3.62 3.95 14.34
C LEU A 76 3.69 5.43 14.75
N SER A 77 4.24 6.29 13.90
CA SER A 77 4.29 7.74 14.08
C SER A 77 2.89 8.35 14.22
N ALA A 78 1.93 7.90 13.40
CA ALA A 78 0.54 8.35 13.48
C ALA A 78 -0.17 7.92 14.77
N SER A 79 0.17 6.75 15.33
CA SER A 79 -0.34 6.34 16.65
C SER A 79 0.34 7.12 17.78
N TYR A 80 1.65 7.34 17.68
CA TYR A 80 2.43 8.10 18.64
C TYR A 80 1.94 9.55 18.72
N SER A 81 1.69 10.22 17.59
CA SER A 81 1.20 11.60 17.59
C SER A 81 -0.18 11.76 18.24
N LYS A 82 -1.06 10.76 18.08
CA LYS A 82 -2.37 10.75 18.75
C LYS A 82 -2.23 10.66 20.27
N LEU A 83 -1.37 9.77 20.73
CA LEU A 83 -1.15 9.55 22.17
C LEU A 83 -0.29 10.64 22.82
N SER A 84 0.63 11.27 22.09
CA SER A 84 1.46 12.34 22.64
C SER A 84 0.71 13.67 22.76
N ILE A 85 -0.22 13.95 21.84
CA ILE A 85 -1.02 15.19 21.86
C ILE A 85 -2.30 15.00 22.67
N GLY A 86 -3.03 13.90 22.45
CA GLY A 86 -4.31 13.63 23.11
C GLY A 86 -4.24 12.77 24.37
N GLY A 87 -3.07 12.24 24.72
CA GLY A 87 -2.90 11.36 25.87
C GLY A 87 -3.61 10.01 25.72
N LEU A 88 -3.80 9.34 26.86
CA LEU A 88 -4.56 8.08 26.95
C LEU A 88 -6.06 8.26 26.73
N ASP A 89 -6.55 9.50 26.76
CA ASP A 89 -7.96 9.84 26.53
C ASP A 89 -8.29 10.01 25.04
N TRP A 90 -7.30 9.98 24.14
CA TRP A 90 -7.54 10.13 22.70
C TRP A 90 -8.61 9.16 22.13
N PRO A 91 -8.65 7.86 22.51
CA PRO A 91 -9.65 6.91 22.03
C PRO A 91 -10.99 6.94 22.82
N ASN A 92 -11.41 8.11 23.32
CA ASN A 92 -12.68 8.29 24.06
C ASN A 92 -13.94 8.38 23.18
N GLY A 93 -13.84 8.14 21.87
CA GLY A 93 -14.90 8.21 20.87
C GLY A 93 -15.13 9.59 20.25
N PHE A 94 -14.93 10.67 21.00
CA PHE A 94 -15.38 12.00 20.59
C PHE A 94 -14.63 12.57 19.39
N THR A 95 -13.33 12.33 19.27
CA THR A 95 -12.57 12.83 18.10
C THR A 95 -13.08 12.22 16.79
N LEU A 96 -13.33 10.90 16.76
CA LEU A 96 -13.87 10.25 15.57
C LEU A 96 -15.32 10.67 15.32
N GLN A 97 -16.14 10.77 16.38
CA GLN A 97 -17.52 11.24 16.28
C GLN A 97 -17.62 12.65 15.70
N TYR A 98 -16.75 13.56 16.15
CA TYR A 98 -16.62 14.92 15.64
C TYR A 98 -16.30 14.94 14.15
N TYR A 99 -15.25 14.24 13.71
CA TYR A 99 -14.87 14.21 12.29
C TYR A 99 -15.94 13.54 11.42
N LEU A 100 -16.57 12.46 11.89
CA LEU A 100 -17.68 11.80 11.18
C LEU A 100 -18.87 12.75 10.97
N ALA A 101 -19.24 13.52 11.99
CA ALA A 101 -20.31 14.51 11.88
C ALA A 101 -19.93 15.67 10.95
N MET A 102 -18.75 16.26 11.17
CA MET A 102 -18.30 17.42 10.39
C MET A 102 -18.09 17.08 8.92
N ASP A 103 -17.28 16.08 8.62
CA ASP A 103 -16.96 15.70 7.24
C ASP A 103 -18.15 14.99 6.59
N GLY A 104 -18.93 14.25 7.37
CA GLY A 104 -20.19 13.65 6.90
C GLY A 104 -21.17 14.70 6.38
N LEU A 105 -21.37 15.79 7.12
CA LEU A 105 -22.22 16.90 6.68
C LEU A 105 -21.57 17.69 5.52
N ARG A 106 -20.28 18.00 5.62
CA ARG A 106 -19.55 18.78 4.62
C ARG A 106 -19.52 18.12 3.25
N TRP A 107 -19.36 16.79 3.21
CA TRP A 107 -19.20 16.01 1.98
C TRP A 107 -20.41 15.14 1.65
N ASN A 108 -21.53 15.35 2.34
CA ASN A 108 -22.79 14.62 2.17
C ASN A 108 -22.60 13.07 2.26
N SER A 109 -21.81 12.61 3.22
CA SER A 109 -21.68 11.18 3.52
C SER A 109 -22.75 10.75 4.52
N LEU A 110 -23.79 10.08 4.01
CA LEU A 110 -24.85 9.49 4.83
C LEU A 110 -24.30 8.51 5.88
N LEU A 111 -23.27 7.74 5.51
CA LEU A 111 -22.65 6.79 6.43
C LEU A 111 -21.89 7.50 7.56
N GLY A 112 -21.16 8.57 7.23
CA GLY A 112 -20.46 9.38 8.24
C GLY A 112 -21.45 10.02 9.22
N VAL A 113 -22.52 10.65 8.70
CA VAL A 113 -23.57 11.27 9.53
C VAL A 113 -24.27 10.22 10.40
N TRP A 114 -24.69 9.09 9.83
CA TRP A 114 -25.34 8.02 10.59
C TRP A 114 -24.43 7.46 11.69
N LEU A 115 -23.17 7.14 11.37
CA LEU A 115 -22.25 6.55 12.35
C LEU A 115 -21.91 7.53 13.47
N SER A 116 -21.87 8.84 13.18
CA SER A 116 -21.61 9.88 14.19
C SER A 116 -22.66 9.93 15.31
N GLN A 117 -23.83 9.32 15.12
CA GLN A 117 -24.87 9.23 16.17
C GLN A 117 -24.57 8.18 17.24
N TYR A 118 -23.61 7.27 17.00
CA TYR A 118 -23.31 6.13 17.88
C TYR A 118 -21.93 6.28 18.52
N HIS A 119 -21.91 6.82 19.75
CA HIS A 119 -20.69 7.05 20.50
C HIS A 119 -19.85 5.77 20.71
N GLU A 120 -20.49 4.66 21.10
CA GLU A 120 -19.82 3.37 21.36
C GLU A 120 -19.09 2.84 20.12
N LEU A 121 -19.69 2.98 18.94
CA LEU A 121 -19.04 2.58 17.67
C LEU A 121 -17.83 3.47 17.37
N CYS A 122 -17.89 4.75 17.74
CA CYS A 122 -16.75 5.66 17.60
C CYS A 122 -15.61 5.31 18.57
N VAL A 123 -15.91 4.92 19.81
CA VAL A 123 -14.92 4.42 20.78
C VAL A 123 -14.22 3.18 20.23
N ILE A 124 -15.00 2.19 19.79
CA ILE A 124 -14.47 0.95 19.19
C ILE A 124 -13.61 1.29 17.96
N GLY A 125 -14.08 2.18 17.09
CA GLY A 125 -13.37 2.60 15.89
C GLY A 125 -12.02 3.25 16.20
N GLN A 126 -11.95 4.11 17.20
CA GLN A 126 -10.68 4.73 17.60
C GLN A 126 -9.69 3.75 18.21
N TRP A 127 -10.16 2.84 19.06
CA TRP A 127 -9.32 1.75 19.58
C TRP A 127 -8.81 0.85 18.46
N ALA A 128 -9.68 0.48 17.51
CA ALA A 128 -9.29 -0.32 16.35
C ALA A 128 -8.20 0.39 15.52
N VAL A 129 -8.35 1.70 15.29
CA VAL A 129 -7.35 2.51 14.59
C VAL A 129 -6.03 2.55 15.37
N LEU A 130 -6.05 2.79 16.69
CA LEU A 130 -4.84 2.83 17.50
C LEU A 130 -4.12 1.48 17.53
N ILE A 131 -4.85 0.40 17.76
CA ILE A 131 -4.29 -0.96 17.74
C ILE A 131 -3.66 -1.21 16.39
N PHE A 132 -4.41 -1.03 15.30
CA PHE A 132 -3.89 -1.26 13.96
C PHE A 132 -2.61 -0.45 13.67
N GLN A 133 -2.63 0.85 13.94
CA GLN A 133 -1.49 1.74 13.66
C GLN A 133 -0.27 1.40 14.53
N SER A 134 -0.49 1.10 15.81
CA SER A 134 0.59 0.76 16.73
C SER A 134 1.19 -0.62 16.47
N THR A 135 0.44 -1.58 15.90
CA THR A 135 0.91 -2.95 15.71
C THR A 135 1.20 -3.33 14.25
N PHE A 136 0.92 -2.46 13.27
CA PHE A 136 1.15 -2.76 11.85
C PHE A 136 2.60 -3.18 11.56
N PHE A 137 3.59 -2.59 12.24
CA PHE A 137 5.01 -2.92 12.06
C PHE A 137 5.32 -4.39 12.39
N LEU A 138 4.50 -5.06 13.21
CA LEU A 138 4.64 -6.50 13.48
C LEU A 138 4.48 -7.35 12.21
N SER A 139 3.79 -6.85 11.19
CA SER A 139 3.70 -7.51 9.88
C SER A 139 5.05 -7.58 9.14
N LEU A 140 6.01 -6.73 9.53
CA LEU A 140 7.38 -6.73 9.00
C LEU A 140 8.26 -7.75 9.71
N ILE A 141 8.05 -7.91 11.03
CA ILE A 141 8.79 -8.87 11.88
C ILE A 141 8.26 -10.29 11.65
N PHE A 142 6.95 -10.45 11.53
CA PHE A 142 6.27 -11.71 11.30
C PHE A 142 5.55 -11.68 9.94
N PRO A 143 6.19 -12.12 8.84
CA PRO A 143 5.66 -11.97 7.49
C PRO A 143 4.28 -12.58 7.25
N LYS A 144 3.89 -13.60 8.03
CA LYS A 144 2.55 -14.21 7.96
C LYS A 144 1.44 -13.22 8.33
N LEU A 145 1.72 -12.26 9.21
CA LEU A 145 0.75 -11.24 9.62
C LEU A 145 0.40 -10.27 8.47
N LYS A 146 1.18 -10.20 7.39
CA LYS A 146 0.85 -9.40 6.20
C LYS A 146 -0.50 -9.78 5.61
N TRP A 147 -0.84 -11.08 5.63
CA TRP A 147 -2.14 -11.59 5.15
C TRP A 147 -3.34 -11.10 5.97
N LEU A 148 -3.10 -10.62 7.19
CA LEU A 148 -4.13 -10.04 8.06
C LEU A 148 -4.11 -8.51 7.99
N TYR A 149 -2.95 -7.89 8.21
CA TYR A 149 -2.83 -6.43 8.33
C TYR A 149 -3.02 -5.69 6.99
N VAL A 150 -2.60 -6.28 5.86
CA VAL A 150 -2.78 -5.63 4.55
C VAL A 150 -4.27 -5.52 4.19
N PRO A 151 -5.07 -6.59 4.24
CA PRO A 151 -6.51 -6.47 4.02
C PRO A 151 -7.22 -5.55 5.01
N ILE A 152 -6.90 -5.64 6.31
CA ILE A 152 -7.49 -4.74 7.32
C ILE A 152 -7.19 -3.28 6.98
N GLY A 153 -5.93 -2.98 6.61
CA GLY A 153 -5.53 -1.66 6.19
C GLY A 153 -6.28 -1.14 4.97
N MET A 154 -6.47 -1.99 3.95
CA MET A 154 -7.27 -1.65 2.77
C MET A 154 -8.73 -1.37 3.13
N VAL A 155 -9.34 -2.22 3.97
CA VAL A 155 -10.71 -2.02 4.45
C VAL A 155 -10.82 -0.73 5.26
N MET A 156 -9.82 -0.42 6.09
CA MET A 156 -9.76 0.83 6.86
C MET A 156 -9.73 2.04 5.92
N HIS A 157 -8.89 2.06 4.89
CA HIS A 157 -8.82 3.17 3.92
C HIS A 157 -10.11 3.31 3.10
N ILE A 158 -10.71 2.20 2.67
CA ILE A 158 -12.02 2.20 2.01
C ILE A 158 -13.08 2.76 2.97
N GLY A 159 -13.08 2.32 4.23
CA GLY A 159 -13.98 2.82 5.26
C GLY A 159 -13.83 4.32 5.48
N ILE A 160 -12.60 4.82 5.61
CA ILE A 160 -12.30 6.25 5.73
C ILE A 160 -12.86 7.02 4.52
N TYR A 161 -12.67 6.51 3.30
CA TYR A 161 -13.23 7.15 2.11
C TYR A 161 -14.76 7.15 2.11
N LEU A 162 -15.40 6.05 2.51
CA LEU A 162 -16.86 5.97 2.56
C LEU A 162 -17.45 6.88 3.63
N MET A 163 -16.83 6.94 4.81
CA MET A 163 -17.34 7.70 5.96
C MET A 163 -16.98 9.18 5.91
N LEU A 164 -15.73 9.51 5.62
CA LEU A 164 -15.16 10.87 5.70
C LEU A 164 -14.91 11.51 4.33
N LYS A 165 -15.08 10.76 3.24
CA LYS A 165 -14.78 11.21 1.86
C LYS A 165 -13.33 11.68 1.66
N ALA A 166 -12.42 11.26 2.54
CA ALA A 166 -10.99 11.56 2.46
C ALA A 166 -10.28 10.57 1.50
N PRO A 167 -9.75 11.03 0.35
CA PRO A 167 -9.17 10.16 -0.66
C PRO A 167 -7.66 9.91 -0.41
N PHE A 168 -7.34 8.88 0.36
CA PHE A 168 -5.96 8.45 0.62
C PHE A 168 -5.41 7.50 -0.47
N TRP A 169 -5.49 7.90 -1.74
CA TRP A 169 -5.12 7.04 -2.87
C TRP A 169 -3.65 6.65 -2.88
N GLN A 170 -2.76 7.59 -2.54
CA GLN A 170 -1.33 7.36 -2.46
C GLN A 170 -1.00 6.28 -1.41
N TRP A 171 -1.61 6.39 -0.23
CA TRP A 171 -1.45 5.40 0.85
C TRP A 171 -1.99 4.03 0.48
N THR A 172 -3.16 4.00 -0.18
CA THR A 172 -3.78 2.76 -0.66
C THR A 172 -2.90 2.08 -1.70
N ALA A 173 -2.32 2.85 -2.64
CA ALA A 173 -1.40 2.33 -3.64
C ALA A 173 -0.10 1.78 -3.03
N LEU A 174 0.40 2.36 -1.93
CA LEU A 174 1.61 1.85 -1.26
C LEU A 174 1.42 0.44 -0.68
N TYR A 175 0.19 -0.04 -0.43
CA TYR A 175 -0.02 -1.43 -0.03
C TYR A 175 0.45 -2.45 -1.08
N LEU A 176 0.58 -2.05 -2.34
CA LEU A 176 1.09 -2.91 -3.42
C LEU A 176 2.50 -3.45 -3.12
N VAL A 177 3.32 -2.74 -2.32
CA VAL A 177 4.67 -3.23 -1.96
C VAL A 177 4.65 -4.46 -1.06
N PHE A 178 3.51 -4.79 -0.45
CA PHE A 178 3.34 -5.96 0.42
C PHE A 178 2.84 -7.19 -0.32
N ILE A 179 2.39 -7.04 -1.57
CA ILE A 179 1.87 -8.15 -2.38
C ILE A 179 3.06 -8.97 -2.92
N PRO A 180 3.06 -10.31 -2.76
CA PRO A 180 4.08 -11.17 -3.36
C PRO A 180 3.82 -11.32 -4.87
N TRP A 181 4.16 -10.30 -5.65
CA TRP A 181 3.85 -10.22 -7.09
C TRP A 181 4.31 -11.42 -7.90
N SER A 182 5.49 -11.99 -7.60
CA SER A 182 5.94 -13.21 -8.29
C SER A 182 4.96 -14.37 -8.12
N ALA A 183 4.46 -14.58 -6.90
CA ALA A 183 3.48 -15.63 -6.62
C ALA A 183 2.10 -15.30 -7.23
N ALA A 184 1.68 -14.04 -7.14
CA ALA A 184 0.41 -13.58 -7.71
C ALA A 184 0.36 -13.74 -9.24
N LEU A 185 1.44 -13.37 -9.94
CA LEU A 185 1.55 -13.49 -11.40
C LEU A 185 1.60 -14.96 -11.86
N ILE A 186 2.25 -15.84 -11.10
CA ILE A 186 2.24 -17.27 -11.37
C ILE A 186 0.83 -17.86 -11.20
N TYR A 187 0.13 -17.48 -10.12
CA TYR A 187 -1.22 -17.99 -9.84
C TYR A 187 -2.26 -17.52 -10.86
N LEU A 188 -2.17 -16.27 -11.33
CA LEU A 188 -3.14 -15.67 -12.25
C LEU A 188 -3.11 -16.29 -13.67
N LYS A 189 -2.19 -17.23 -13.96
CA LYS A 189 -2.01 -17.84 -15.29
C LYS A 189 -2.09 -16.79 -16.42
N TRP A 190 -1.42 -15.64 -16.23
CA TRP A 190 -1.20 -14.65 -17.30
C TRP A 190 -0.16 -15.21 -18.30
N MET A 191 -0.46 -16.40 -18.81
CA MET A 191 0.34 -17.26 -19.65
C MET A 191 -0.54 -17.75 -20.80
N PRO A 192 -0.23 -17.38 -22.05
CA PRO A 192 -0.45 -18.32 -23.14
C PRO A 192 0.38 -19.58 -22.82
N ALA A 193 -0.21 -20.77 -22.99
CA ALA A 193 0.59 -21.99 -23.04
C ALA A 193 1.70 -21.79 -24.07
N ARG A 194 2.95 -22.13 -23.71
CA ARG A 194 4.05 -22.10 -24.66
C ARG A 194 3.67 -23.01 -25.84
N PRO A 195 3.84 -22.59 -27.11
CA PRO A 195 3.83 -23.55 -28.20
C PRO A 195 4.91 -24.57 -27.86
N THR A 196 4.53 -25.84 -27.78
CA THR A 196 5.49 -26.95 -27.84
C THR A 196 6.29 -26.74 -29.11
N ILE A 197 7.59 -26.47 -28.97
CA ILE A 197 8.49 -26.60 -30.12
C ILE A 197 8.50 -28.10 -30.38
N ASP A 198 7.85 -28.51 -31.48
CA ASP A 198 7.93 -29.89 -31.94
C ASP A 198 9.41 -30.24 -32.13
N PRO A 199 9.90 -31.33 -31.51
CA PRO A 199 11.28 -31.78 -31.69
C PRO A 199 11.61 -32.14 -33.15
N GLU A 200 10.61 -32.32 -34.02
CA GLU A 200 10.78 -32.91 -35.35
C GLU A 200 11.33 -31.94 -36.43
N LEU A 201 11.49 -30.64 -36.15
CA LEU A 201 11.98 -29.68 -37.16
C LEU A 201 13.49 -29.38 -37.07
N GLY A 202 14.24 -30.09 -36.22
CA GLY A 202 15.69 -29.88 -36.03
C GLY A 202 16.61 -30.78 -36.87
N GLU A 203 16.12 -31.86 -37.47
CA GLU A 203 16.98 -32.87 -38.14
C GLU A 203 16.98 -32.78 -39.68
N ALA A 204 16.18 -31.92 -40.30
CA ALA A 204 16.00 -31.92 -41.76
C ALA A 204 16.96 -31.00 -42.55
N SER A 205 18.07 -30.50 -41.99
CA SER A 205 19.02 -29.63 -42.72
C SER A 205 20.49 -30.05 -42.63
N ALA A 206 20.77 -31.32 -42.36
CA ALA A 206 22.10 -31.90 -42.50
C ALA A 206 22.03 -33.10 -43.47
N GLY A 207 21.93 -32.80 -44.77
CA GLY A 207 21.95 -33.76 -45.87
C GLY A 207 22.29 -33.04 -47.16
#